data_AF-A0A6N8UGW5-F1
#
_entry.id   AF-A0A6N8UGW5-F1
#
_cell.length_a   1.000
_cell.length_b   1.000
_cell.length_c   1.000
_cell.angle_alpha   90.00
_cell.angle_beta   90.00
_cell.angle_gamma   90.00
#
_symmetry.space_group_name_H-M   'P 1'
#
loop_
_entity.id
_entity.type
_entity.pdbx_description
1 polymer ?
#
loop_
_entity_poly.entity_id
_entity_poly.type
_entity_poly.pdbx_seq_one_letter_code
_entity_poly.pdbx_strand_id
1 'polypeptide(L)'
;MFSFLRKILKIKPEQPEIVEEDDVIEEDDISKEEWEVIFNPNRDIDYREKHTITLNQKLLHSDHIAKSKVIKIFTSSNNFFLKDERIATLERVRKFLNDETYSIRVKNDTLIEELCMKEGDVVQENDLVFRYKDISTIDINSLIKERNLEIRLETELSKITDDFEDEYQVVFSKVGGYNLPYIYLRPYNIHHDFEHLGLSFINLNGSFLALDVEIAHKDINIAKGDYLIFLFENGNKVKATFERSTIKLTDWFHNNLLLLDKELVKNLATSLLIKVKVVSNRKSKFTIFGFEINPSVSYRTMQYSKTRYGQELLQYMTILFINYHKTKNPERHDCLD
;
A
#
# COMPACT_ATOMS: atom_id res chain seq x y z
N MET A 1 -33.50 21.01 -38.49
CA MET A 1 -32.48 22.06 -38.31
C MET A 1 -31.13 21.47 -38.70
N PHE A 2 -30.94 21.26 -40.00
CA PHE A 2 -29.88 21.86 -40.84
C PHE A 2 -28.46 21.51 -40.36
N SER A 3 -27.78 20.56 -41.01
CA SER A 3 -26.91 20.78 -42.18
C SER A 3 -25.54 21.35 -41.73
N PHE A 4 -24.42 20.65 -41.90
CA PHE A 4 -23.75 20.64 -43.21
C PHE A 4 -22.76 19.48 -43.35
N LEU A 5 -22.98 18.70 -44.41
CA LEU A 5 -22.02 17.85 -45.10
C LEU A 5 -21.44 18.66 -46.28
N ARG A 6 -20.30 18.17 -46.83
CA ARG A 6 -19.70 18.45 -48.17
C ARG A 6 -18.51 19.44 -48.16
N LYS A 7 -17.42 19.26 -48.91
CA LYS A 7 -17.01 18.27 -49.94
C LYS A 7 -15.55 18.57 -50.34
N ILE A 8 -14.78 17.50 -50.58
CA ILE A 8 -13.94 17.20 -51.78
C ILE A 8 -12.85 18.22 -52.20
N LEU A 9 -11.59 17.75 -52.32
CA LEU A 9 -10.91 17.50 -53.61
C LEU A 9 -9.56 16.79 -53.45
N LYS A 10 -9.44 15.70 -54.20
CA LYS A 10 -8.20 14.97 -54.56
C LYS A 10 -7.39 15.85 -55.52
N ILE A 11 -6.07 15.94 -55.32
CA ILE A 11 -5.08 16.02 -56.40
C ILE A 11 -3.79 15.30 -55.95
N LYS A 12 -3.47 14.21 -56.65
CA LYS A 12 -2.12 13.70 -56.99
C LYS A 12 -2.11 13.71 -58.54
N PRO A 13 -0.98 13.62 -59.26
CA PRO A 13 0.41 13.37 -58.84
C PRO A 13 1.44 14.31 -59.50
N GLU A 14 2.71 14.24 -59.11
CA GLU A 14 3.85 14.40 -60.04
C GLU A 14 5.13 13.85 -59.37
N GLN A 15 5.78 12.90 -60.04
CA GLN A 15 7.22 12.59 -59.96
C GLN A 15 7.91 13.42 -61.06
N PRO A 16 9.16 13.87 -60.90
CA PRO A 16 10.37 13.04 -61.03
C PRO A 16 11.40 13.41 -59.93
N GLU A 17 12.60 12.86 -59.77
CA GLU A 17 13.57 12.25 -60.67
C GLU A 17 14.58 11.47 -59.80
N ILE A 18 15.23 10.48 -60.40
CA ILE A 18 16.23 9.60 -59.80
C ILE A 18 17.57 10.34 -59.72
N VAL A 19 18.21 10.31 -58.54
CA VAL A 19 19.66 10.48 -58.42
C VAL A 19 20.16 9.32 -57.54
N GLU A 20 20.96 8.47 -58.16
CA GLU A 20 21.77 7.44 -57.52
C GLU A 20 22.94 8.12 -56.80
N GLU A 21 23.09 7.91 -55.50
CA GLU A 21 24.39 7.92 -54.84
C GLU A 21 24.43 6.76 -53.85
N ASP A 22 25.37 5.85 -54.10
CA ASP A 22 25.78 4.74 -53.26
C ASP A 22 26.39 5.30 -51.97
N ASP A 23 25.85 4.90 -50.82
CA ASP A 23 26.61 4.86 -49.58
C ASP A 23 26.35 3.53 -48.88
N VAL A 24 27.41 2.73 -48.85
CA VAL A 24 27.57 1.51 -48.07
C VAL A 24 27.45 1.88 -46.60
N ILE A 25 26.34 1.51 -45.95
CA ILE A 25 26.27 1.49 -44.49
C ILE A 25 26.82 0.13 -44.06
N GLU A 26 28.05 0.15 -43.56
CA GLU A 26 28.65 -0.94 -42.81
C GLU A 26 27.71 -1.34 -41.65
N GLU A 27 27.43 -2.63 -41.56
CA GLU A 27 26.84 -3.23 -40.36
C GLU A 27 27.86 -3.05 -39.22
N ASP A 28 27.68 -2.00 -38.43
CA ASP A 28 28.40 -1.88 -37.17
C ASP A 28 27.91 -2.98 -36.22
N ASP A 29 28.77 -3.99 -36.08
CA ASP A 29 28.84 -4.93 -34.97
C ASP A 29 28.66 -4.17 -33.64
N ILE A 30 27.44 -4.19 -33.09
CA ILE A 30 27.23 -3.85 -31.69
C ILE A 30 27.81 -5.00 -30.87
N SER A 31 29.10 -4.84 -30.54
CA SER A 31 29.81 -5.59 -29.52
C SER A 31 28.92 -5.81 -28.29
N LYS A 32 28.66 -7.09 -27.99
CA LYS A 32 28.14 -7.53 -26.69
C LYS A 32 29.27 -7.38 -25.68
N GLU A 33 29.34 -6.21 -25.07
CA GLU A 33 30.11 -6.03 -23.85
C GLU A 33 29.33 -6.66 -22.67
N GLU A 34 29.66 -7.91 -22.37
CA GLU A 34 29.35 -8.55 -21.09
C GLU A 34 30.33 -8.01 -20.03
N TRP A 35 29.80 -7.32 -19.00
CA TRP A 35 30.61 -6.92 -17.86
C TRP A 35 30.00 -7.35 -16.53
N GLU A 36 30.88 -7.97 -15.75
CA GLU A 36 30.75 -8.54 -14.41
C GLU A 36 30.88 -7.44 -13.34
N VAL A 37 30.11 -7.51 -12.24
CA VAL A 37 30.34 -6.66 -11.05
C VAL A 37 30.56 -7.53 -9.81
N ILE A 38 31.80 -7.46 -9.30
CA ILE A 38 32.28 -8.00 -8.02
C ILE A 38 32.37 -6.86 -7.01
N PHE A 39 31.95 -7.06 -5.74
CA PHE A 39 32.15 -6.06 -4.67
C PHE A 39 33.47 -6.23 -3.88
N ASN A 40 34.09 -5.07 -3.60
CA ASN A 40 35.20 -4.78 -2.68
C ASN A 40 34.66 -3.97 -1.47
N PRO A 41 34.96 -4.30 -0.20
CA PRO A 41 34.18 -3.83 0.96
C PRO A 41 34.31 -2.36 1.36
N ASN A 42 35.21 -1.55 0.79
CA ASN A 42 35.55 -0.22 1.36
C ASN A 42 35.91 0.86 0.32
N ARG A 43 35.04 1.18 -0.66
CA ARG A 43 35.09 2.46 -1.41
C ARG A 43 33.83 2.72 -2.24
N ASP A 44 33.40 3.98 -2.28
CA ASP A 44 32.31 4.52 -3.11
C ASP A 44 32.61 4.36 -4.61
N ILE A 45 31.62 3.95 -5.41
CA ILE A 45 31.56 4.22 -6.85
C ILE A 45 30.09 4.42 -7.31
N ASP A 46 29.90 5.47 -8.10
CA ASP A 46 28.67 5.97 -8.74
C ASP A 46 28.42 5.27 -10.10
N TYR A 47 27.17 4.89 -10.41
CA TYR A 47 26.78 4.43 -11.75
C TYR A 47 25.29 4.71 -12.08
N ARG A 48 25.06 5.18 -13.31
CA ARG A 48 23.75 5.41 -13.95
C ARG A 48 23.39 4.25 -14.89
N GLU A 49 22.07 4.06 -15.02
CA GLU A 49 21.31 3.33 -16.06
C GLU A 49 21.20 1.79 -15.98
N LYS A 50 19.93 1.35 -16.09
CA LYS A 50 19.37 0.01 -16.32
C LYS A 50 20.29 -1.18 -16.02
N HIS A 51 20.01 -1.89 -14.93
CA HIS A 51 20.72 -3.12 -14.60
C HIS A 51 19.81 -4.34 -14.53
N THR A 52 20.37 -5.46 -14.97
CA THR A 52 19.84 -6.82 -14.78
C THR A 52 20.56 -7.41 -13.57
N ILE A 53 19.84 -7.94 -12.57
CA ILE A 53 20.49 -8.68 -11.47
C ILE A 53 20.53 -10.17 -11.82
N THR A 54 21.74 -10.71 -11.89
CA THR A 54 22.04 -12.14 -11.83
C THR A 54 22.42 -12.52 -10.40
N LEU A 55 21.93 -13.67 -9.93
CA LEU A 55 22.19 -14.17 -8.58
C LEU A 55 23.70 -14.55 -8.47
N ASN A 56 24.48 -13.81 -7.67
CA ASN A 56 25.95 -13.91 -7.62
C ASN A 56 26.48 -14.89 -6.54
N GLN A 57 27.57 -15.59 -6.87
CA GLN A 57 28.27 -16.70 -6.20
C GLN A 57 28.66 -16.51 -4.71
N LYS A 58 28.71 -15.28 -4.18
CA LYS A 58 29.16 -15.02 -2.79
C LYS A 58 28.17 -15.46 -1.70
N LEU A 59 26.94 -15.84 -2.06
CA LEU A 59 25.97 -16.43 -1.11
C LEU A 59 26.24 -17.91 -0.81
N LEU A 60 27.13 -18.58 -1.55
CA LEU A 60 27.31 -20.02 -1.50
C LEU A 60 28.80 -20.39 -1.56
N HIS A 61 29.48 -20.30 -0.43
CA HIS A 61 30.68 -21.12 -0.23
C HIS A 61 30.24 -22.59 -0.06
N SER A 62 30.18 -23.33 -1.16
CA SER A 62 30.58 -24.74 -1.25
C SER A 62 30.14 -25.27 -2.61
N ASP A 63 31.06 -25.94 -3.29
CA ASP A 63 30.87 -26.67 -4.55
C ASP A 63 29.50 -27.38 -4.65
N HIS A 64 28.91 -27.31 -5.86
CA HIS A 64 27.58 -27.76 -6.29
C HIS A 64 26.51 -26.66 -6.41
N ILE A 65 26.19 -26.37 -7.68
CA ILE A 65 25.11 -25.51 -8.21
C ILE A 65 23.84 -25.64 -7.34
N ALA A 66 23.61 -24.69 -6.45
CA ALA A 66 22.48 -24.73 -5.53
C ALA A 66 21.22 -24.21 -6.23
N LYS A 67 20.48 -25.12 -6.85
CA LYS A 67 19.10 -24.86 -7.28
C LYS A 67 18.26 -24.47 -6.06
N SER A 68 17.46 -23.43 -6.21
CA SER A 68 16.55 -22.95 -5.17
C SER A 68 15.14 -22.84 -5.73
N LYS A 69 14.15 -23.31 -4.97
CA LYS A 69 12.74 -23.21 -5.34
C LYS A 69 12.19 -21.87 -4.86
N VAL A 70 11.50 -21.14 -5.73
CA VAL A 70 10.79 -19.92 -5.35
C VAL A 70 9.58 -20.31 -4.51
N ILE A 71 9.60 -19.99 -3.22
CA ILE A 71 8.49 -20.30 -2.30
C ILE A 71 7.39 -19.25 -2.45
N LYS A 72 7.80 -17.98 -2.48
CA LYS A 72 6.89 -16.86 -2.40
C LYS A 72 7.42 -15.63 -3.12
N ILE A 73 6.57 -14.97 -3.89
CA ILE A 73 6.86 -13.68 -4.54
C ILE A 73 5.96 -12.62 -3.89
N PHE A 74 6.57 -11.53 -3.45
CA PHE A 74 5.92 -10.44 -2.73
C PHE A 74 5.52 -9.28 -3.65
N THR A 75 5.53 -9.49 -4.97
CA THR A 75 5.38 -8.42 -5.96
C THR A 75 4.76 -8.88 -7.29
N SER A 76 4.34 -7.90 -8.09
CA SER A 76 4.04 -8.00 -9.53
C SER A 76 4.89 -7.00 -10.32
N SER A 77 4.98 -7.15 -11.65
CA SER A 77 5.60 -6.14 -12.53
C SER A 77 5.00 -4.74 -12.31
N ASN A 78 5.78 -3.70 -12.57
CA ASN A 78 5.50 -2.28 -12.37
C ASN A 78 5.32 -1.82 -10.91
N ASN A 79 5.76 -2.60 -9.94
CA ASN A 79 5.82 -2.16 -8.54
C ASN A 79 7.20 -1.58 -8.20
N PHE A 80 7.20 -0.49 -7.42
CA PHE A 80 8.42 0.03 -6.83
C PHE A 80 8.66 -0.49 -5.41
N PHE A 81 9.94 -0.61 -5.08
CA PHE A 81 10.49 -1.13 -3.85
C PHE A 81 11.42 -0.10 -3.26
N LEU A 82 11.41 0.03 -1.94
CA LEU A 82 12.40 0.79 -1.22
C LEU A 82 13.61 -0.09 -0.91
N LYS A 83 14.77 0.53 -0.74
CA LYS A 83 15.99 -0.14 -0.30
C LYS A 83 15.72 -1.17 0.82
N ASP A 84 16.33 -2.35 0.68
CA ASP A 84 16.26 -3.51 1.56
C ASP A 84 14.90 -4.22 1.63
N GLU A 85 13.88 -3.78 0.87
CA GLU A 85 12.60 -4.49 0.76
C GLU A 85 12.76 -5.84 0.04
N ARG A 86 12.00 -6.83 0.53
CA ARG A 86 12.06 -8.21 0.05
C ARG A 86 11.13 -8.41 -1.15
N ILE A 87 11.67 -8.94 -2.23
CA ILE A 87 10.96 -9.28 -3.47
C ILE A 87 10.44 -10.71 -3.44
N ALA A 88 11.27 -11.65 -2.99
CA ALA A 88 10.92 -13.08 -2.99
C ALA A 88 11.65 -13.85 -1.88
N THR A 89 11.12 -15.03 -1.55
CA THR A 89 11.75 -16.01 -0.68
C THR A 89 11.99 -17.30 -1.44
N LEU A 90 13.20 -17.83 -1.31
CA LEU A 90 13.66 -19.05 -1.95
C LEU A 90 13.96 -20.13 -0.92
N GLU A 91 13.78 -21.39 -1.29
CA GLU A 91 14.17 -22.58 -0.52
C GLU A 91 15.29 -23.29 -1.23
N ARG A 92 16.35 -23.68 -0.52
CA ARG A 92 17.41 -24.49 -1.13
C ARG A 92 16.88 -25.89 -1.47
N VAL A 93 17.03 -26.33 -2.71
CA VAL A 93 16.70 -27.71 -3.11
C VAL A 93 17.90 -28.61 -2.82
N ARG A 94 17.94 -29.24 -1.63
CA ARG A 94 18.93 -30.29 -1.30
C ARG A 94 18.23 -31.62 -0.96
N LYS A 95 18.87 -32.73 -1.33
CA LYS A 95 18.32 -34.09 -1.11
C LYS A 95 18.34 -34.57 0.35
N PHE A 96 19.15 -34.00 1.25
CA PHE A 96 19.45 -34.68 2.54
C PHE A 96 19.65 -33.82 3.80
N LEU A 97 19.53 -32.49 3.81
CA LEU A 97 19.66 -31.72 5.06
C LEU A 97 19.01 -30.33 4.97
N ASN A 98 18.30 -29.97 6.05
CA ASN A 98 17.70 -28.70 6.50
C ASN A 98 17.28 -27.67 5.44
N ASP A 99 16.00 -27.28 5.51
CA ASP A 99 15.34 -26.26 4.68
C ASP A 99 15.91 -24.86 4.95
N GLU A 100 17.05 -24.54 4.33
CA GLU A 100 17.61 -23.18 4.34
C GLU A 100 16.80 -22.28 3.41
N THR A 101 16.19 -21.23 3.98
CA THR A 101 15.46 -20.22 3.22
C THR A 101 16.30 -18.98 2.98
N TYR A 102 16.29 -18.45 1.75
CA TYR A 102 16.93 -17.20 1.36
C TYR A 102 15.90 -16.14 0.99
N SER A 103 16.29 -14.87 1.04
CA SER A 103 15.43 -13.76 0.62
C SER A 103 16.13 -12.92 -0.43
N ILE A 104 15.44 -12.63 -1.53
CA ILE A 104 15.89 -11.64 -2.51
C ILE A 104 15.38 -10.27 -2.07
N ARG A 105 16.28 -9.29 -1.93
CA ARG A 105 15.97 -7.92 -1.51
C ARG A 105 16.54 -6.91 -2.50
N VAL A 106 15.90 -5.76 -2.65
CA VAL A 106 16.45 -4.66 -3.46
C VAL A 106 17.54 -3.92 -2.70
N LYS A 107 18.58 -3.48 -3.40
CA LYS A 107 19.71 -2.74 -2.79
C LYS A 107 19.46 -1.24 -2.68
N ASN A 108 18.67 -0.70 -3.62
CA ASN A 108 18.30 0.70 -3.74
C ASN A 108 16.78 0.80 -3.95
N ASP A 109 16.25 2.02 -3.90
CA ASP A 109 14.88 2.28 -4.32
C ASP A 109 14.73 1.94 -5.81
N THR A 110 13.82 1.03 -6.13
CA THR A 110 13.84 0.26 -7.38
C THR A 110 12.43 0.07 -7.94
N LEU A 111 12.20 0.38 -9.21
CA LEU A 111 11.00 -0.04 -9.95
C LEU A 111 11.25 -1.39 -10.62
N ILE A 112 10.46 -2.41 -10.31
CA ILE A 112 10.51 -3.70 -11.01
C ILE A 112 9.71 -3.57 -12.29
N GLU A 113 10.40 -3.58 -13.44
CA GLU A 113 9.76 -3.46 -14.76
C GLU A 113 9.15 -4.80 -15.18
N GLU A 114 9.83 -5.91 -14.85
CA GLU A 114 9.44 -7.25 -15.27
C GLU A 114 9.84 -8.29 -14.23
N LEU A 115 8.91 -9.17 -13.85
CA LEU A 115 9.23 -10.40 -13.12
C LEU A 115 9.46 -11.55 -14.10
N CYS A 116 10.60 -12.22 -13.97
CA CYS A 116 10.98 -13.34 -14.85
C CYS A 116 10.85 -14.71 -14.17
N MET A 117 10.46 -14.73 -12.89
CA MET A 117 10.24 -15.94 -12.08
C MET A 117 8.81 -16.00 -11.55
N LYS A 118 8.32 -17.21 -11.27
CA LYS A 118 7.01 -17.51 -10.66
C LYS A 118 7.18 -18.36 -9.41
N GLU A 119 6.17 -18.32 -8.54
CA GLU A 119 6.13 -19.22 -7.38
C GLU A 119 6.12 -20.68 -7.84
N GLY A 120 6.97 -21.50 -7.22
CA GLY A 120 7.19 -22.89 -7.60
C GLY A 120 8.32 -23.10 -8.59
N ASP A 121 8.80 -22.06 -9.28
CA ASP A 121 9.93 -22.17 -10.20
C ASP A 121 11.20 -22.58 -9.44
N VAL A 122 12.08 -23.30 -10.12
CA VAL A 122 13.42 -23.62 -9.61
C VAL A 122 14.40 -22.72 -10.32
N VAL A 123 14.98 -21.78 -9.57
CA VAL A 123 15.99 -20.84 -10.04
C VAL A 123 17.37 -21.30 -9.60
N GLN A 124 18.37 -21.02 -10.42
CA GLN A 124 19.78 -21.30 -10.13
C GLN A 124 20.58 -20.00 -10.18
N GLU A 125 21.86 -20.13 -9.82
CA GLU A 125 22.82 -19.04 -9.95
C GLU A 125 22.82 -18.49 -11.39
N ASN A 126 22.89 -17.16 -11.52
CA ASN A 126 22.82 -16.44 -12.80
C ASN A 126 21.49 -16.55 -13.57
N ASP A 127 20.43 -17.10 -13.00
CA ASP A 127 19.10 -16.95 -13.60
C ASP A 127 18.63 -15.50 -13.50
N LEU A 128 17.99 -15.03 -14.58
CA LEU A 128 17.29 -13.76 -14.59
C LEU A 128 16.01 -13.87 -13.75
N VAL A 129 15.99 -13.18 -12.61
CA VAL A 129 14.84 -13.21 -11.68
C VAL A 129 13.88 -12.04 -11.90
N PHE A 130 14.40 -10.86 -12.24
CA PHE A 130 13.61 -9.68 -12.59
C PHE A 130 14.46 -8.64 -13.31
N ARG A 131 13.79 -7.75 -14.05
CA ARG A 131 14.36 -6.51 -14.58
C ARG A 131 13.92 -5.35 -13.72
N TYR A 132 14.82 -4.40 -13.51
CA TYR A 132 14.53 -3.26 -12.69
C TYR A 132 15.17 -1.96 -13.18
N LYS A 133 14.57 -0.86 -12.74
CA LYS A 133 15.08 0.49 -12.90
C LYS A 133 15.39 1.05 -11.52
N ASP A 134 16.64 1.47 -11.32
CA ASP A 134 17.01 2.25 -10.14
C ASP A 134 16.29 3.61 -10.20
N ILE A 135 15.56 3.92 -9.14
CA ILE A 135 14.78 5.15 -9.01
C ILE A 135 15.26 6.01 -7.83
N SER A 136 16.43 5.71 -7.26
CA SER A 136 17.04 6.49 -6.18
C SER A 136 17.34 7.94 -6.57
N THR A 137 17.45 8.21 -7.87
CA THR A 137 17.63 9.56 -8.44
C THR A 137 16.32 10.24 -8.83
N ILE A 138 15.21 9.49 -8.86
CA ILE A 138 13.86 10.03 -9.06
C ILE A 138 13.36 10.49 -7.68
N ASP A 139 12.62 11.60 -7.63
CA ASP A 139 11.96 11.99 -6.38
C ASP A 139 10.98 10.90 -5.95
N ILE A 140 11.41 10.00 -5.07
CA ILE A 140 10.60 8.89 -4.55
C ILE A 140 9.30 9.41 -3.92
N ASN A 141 9.28 10.65 -3.43
CA ASN A 141 8.04 11.26 -2.94
C ASN A 141 7.02 11.47 -4.07
N SER A 142 7.46 11.70 -5.31
CA SER A 142 6.58 11.81 -6.48
C SER A 142 5.96 10.46 -6.86
N LEU A 143 6.73 9.37 -6.83
CA LEU A 143 6.23 8.01 -7.09
C LEU A 143 5.33 7.49 -5.96
N ILE A 144 5.69 7.80 -4.71
CA ILE A 144 4.82 7.57 -3.55
C ILE A 144 3.51 8.38 -3.71
N LYS A 145 3.59 9.64 -4.16
CA LYS A 145 2.39 10.45 -4.44
C LYS A 145 1.52 9.84 -5.54
N GLU A 146 2.09 9.29 -6.61
CA GLU A 146 1.33 8.63 -7.70
C GLU A 146 0.63 7.36 -7.22
N ARG A 147 1.30 6.48 -6.47
CA ARG A 147 0.64 5.28 -5.92
C ARG A 147 -0.38 5.63 -4.83
N ASN A 148 -0.08 6.63 -4.01
CA ASN A 148 -1.06 7.19 -3.09
C ASN A 148 -2.24 7.79 -3.85
N LEU A 149 -2.06 8.34 -5.05
CA LEU A 149 -3.15 8.84 -5.87
C LEU A 149 -4.10 7.71 -6.27
N GLU A 150 -3.59 6.55 -6.71
CA GLU A 150 -4.43 5.38 -7.02
C GLU A 150 -5.26 4.93 -5.81
N ILE A 151 -4.62 4.73 -4.65
CA ILE A 151 -5.32 4.32 -3.41
C ILE A 151 -6.38 5.37 -2.99
N ARG A 152 -6.09 6.67 -3.21
CA ARG A 152 -7.02 7.76 -2.95
C ARG A 152 -8.21 7.75 -3.92
N LEU A 153 -7.97 7.55 -5.20
CA LEU A 153 -9.01 7.49 -6.24
C LEU A 153 -9.98 6.33 -6.01
N GLU A 154 -9.52 5.26 -5.37
CA GLU A 154 -10.32 4.08 -5.06
C GLU A 154 -10.95 4.09 -3.65
N THR A 155 -10.91 5.25 -2.97
CA THR A 155 -11.56 5.45 -1.68
C THR A 155 -12.83 6.30 -1.87
N GLU A 156 -13.98 5.74 -1.49
CA GLU A 156 -15.31 6.30 -1.84
C GLU A 156 -16.18 6.51 -0.60
N LEU A 157 -16.84 7.67 -0.53
CA LEU A 157 -17.93 7.95 0.40
C LEU A 157 -19.27 7.70 -0.29
N SER A 158 -20.20 7.07 0.43
CA SER A 158 -21.57 6.87 0.00
C SER A 158 -22.54 7.53 0.97
N LYS A 159 -23.59 8.13 0.40
CA LYS A 159 -24.76 8.59 1.14
C LYS A 159 -25.82 7.51 1.05
N ILE A 160 -26.24 6.99 2.19
CA ILE A 160 -27.35 6.05 2.31
C ILE A 160 -28.51 6.84 2.90
N THR A 161 -29.61 6.94 2.16
CA THR A 161 -30.85 7.58 2.61
C THR A 161 -31.77 6.54 3.22
N ASP A 162 -32.40 6.93 4.31
CA ASP A 162 -33.50 6.21 4.93
C ASP A 162 -34.81 6.78 4.38
N ASP A 163 -35.52 5.99 3.60
CA ASP A 163 -36.80 6.38 3.00
C ASP A 163 -37.97 6.34 4.03
N PHE A 164 -37.75 5.86 5.26
CA PHE A 164 -38.75 5.82 6.32
C PHE A 164 -38.83 7.12 7.12
N GLU A 165 -37.68 7.69 7.46
CA GLU A 165 -37.57 8.84 8.37
C GLU A 165 -36.93 10.08 7.72
N ASP A 166 -36.71 10.05 6.39
CA ASP A 166 -35.98 11.07 5.62
C ASP A 166 -34.58 11.36 6.20
N GLU A 167 -34.01 10.38 6.91
CA GLU A 167 -32.68 10.45 7.49
C GLU A 167 -31.62 10.03 6.46
N TYR A 168 -30.37 10.38 6.72
CA TYR A 168 -29.26 9.87 5.94
C TYR A 168 -28.02 9.61 6.78
N GLN A 169 -27.27 8.61 6.34
CA GLN A 169 -25.93 8.36 6.83
C GLN A 169 -24.92 8.50 5.70
N VAL A 170 -23.75 9.04 6.02
CA VAL A 170 -22.59 9.07 5.13
C VAL A 170 -21.51 8.21 5.74
N VAL A 171 -21.08 7.23 4.97
CA VAL A 171 -20.08 6.23 5.35
C VAL A 171 -19.14 5.99 4.18
N PHE A 172 -17.97 5.42 4.46
CA PHE A 172 -17.13 4.89 3.38
C PHE A 172 -17.75 3.63 2.81
N SER A 173 -17.86 3.54 1.48
CA SER A 173 -18.28 2.32 0.77
C SER A 173 -17.08 1.52 0.26
N LYS A 174 -15.97 2.22 -0.02
CA LYS A 174 -14.69 1.62 -0.39
C LYS A 174 -13.53 2.35 0.25
N VAL A 175 -12.50 1.60 0.62
CA VAL A 175 -11.27 2.13 1.19
C VAL A 175 -10.09 1.45 0.50
N GLY A 176 -9.31 2.23 -0.25
CA GLY A 176 -8.13 1.75 -0.98
C GLY A 176 -8.41 0.63 -1.97
N GLY A 177 -9.53 0.67 -2.72
CA GLY A 177 -9.88 -0.35 -3.72
C GLY A 177 -10.66 -1.54 -3.19
N TYR A 178 -10.81 -1.65 -1.87
CA TYR A 178 -11.55 -2.73 -1.24
C TYR A 178 -12.97 -2.28 -0.90
N ASN A 179 -13.95 -3.16 -1.15
CA ASN A 179 -15.35 -3.00 -0.73
C ASN A 179 -15.49 -3.24 0.79
N LEU A 180 -14.76 -2.44 1.58
CA LEU A 180 -14.75 -2.45 3.04
C LEU A 180 -14.90 -1.00 3.52
N PRO A 181 -15.75 -0.76 4.54
CA PRO A 181 -16.05 0.58 4.98
C PRO A 181 -15.00 1.17 5.93
N TYR A 182 -14.00 0.42 6.38
CA TYR A 182 -13.01 0.85 7.38
C TYR A 182 -11.58 0.53 6.92
N ILE A 183 -10.59 1.19 7.51
CA ILE A 183 -9.18 0.80 7.39
C ILE A 183 -8.76 -0.13 8.54
N TYR A 184 -8.03 -1.20 8.23
CA TYR A 184 -7.51 -2.12 9.24
C TYR A 184 -6.20 -1.65 9.88
N LEU A 185 -6.07 -1.84 11.19
CA LEU A 185 -4.82 -1.86 11.94
C LEU A 185 -4.64 -3.25 12.58
N ARG A 186 -3.40 -3.71 12.73
CA ARG A 186 -3.07 -5.03 13.27
C ARG A 186 -2.42 -4.95 14.65
N PRO A 187 -2.70 -5.90 15.55
CA PRO A 187 -2.10 -5.88 16.87
C PRO A 187 -0.60 -6.18 16.76
N TYR A 188 0.19 -5.61 17.67
CA TYR A 188 1.64 -5.88 17.72
C TYR A 188 1.96 -7.34 18.11
N ASN A 189 1.09 -7.94 18.93
CA ASN A 189 1.17 -9.34 19.31
C ASN A 189 0.00 -10.07 18.65
N ILE A 190 0.23 -10.56 17.42
CA ILE A 190 -0.80 -11.28 16.67
C ILE A 190 -0.89 -12.70 17.23
N HIS A 191 -2.05 -13.05 17.77
CA HIS A 191 -2.35 -14.42 18.18
C HIS A 191 -3.13 -15.17 17.10
N HIS A 192 -3.94 -14.44 16.31
CA HIS A 192 -4.74 -14.99 15.22
C HIS A 192 -4.76 -14.08 14.00
N ASP A 193 -4.78 -14.66 12.78
CA ASP A 193 -4.65 -13.93 11.51
C ASP A 193 -5.78 -12.93 11.23
N PHE A 194 -6.94 -13.13 11.86
CA PHE A 194 -8.11 -12.27 11.70
C PHE A 194 -8.18 -11.13 12.74
N GLU A 195 -7.24 -11.06 13.69
CA GLU A 195 -7.24 -9.98 14.68
C GLU A 195 -6.94 -8.63 14.04
N HIS A 196 -7.79 -7.64 14.33
CA HIS A 196 -7.66 -6.30 13.78
C HIS A 196 -8.45 -5.26 14.58
N LEU A 197 -8.13 -3.99 14.32
CA LEU A 197 -8.90 -2.81 14.67
C LEU A 197 -9.28 -2.11 13.36
N GLY A 198 -10.57 -2.05 13.04
CA GLY A 198 -11.12 -1.31 11.93
C GLY A 198 -11.49 0.11 12.36
N LEU A 199 -11.08 1.11 11.59
CA LEU A 199 -11.45 2.51 11.81
C LEU A 199 -12.18 3.06 10.57
N SER A 200 -13.35 3.67 10.77
CA SER A 200 -14.06 4.44 9.74
C SER A 200 -14.69 5.69 10.33
N PHE A 201 -15.30 6.50 9.47
CA PHE A 201 -16.02 7.70 9.85
C PHE A 201 -17.48 7.57 9.44
N ILE A 202 -18.36 8.01 10.32
CA ILE A 202 -19.80 8.08 10.08
C ILE A 202 -20.31 9.48 10.35
N ASN A 203 -21.17 9.95 9.46
CA ASN A 203 -21.94 11.17 9.62
C ASN A 203 -23.43 10.83 9.52
N LEU A 204 -24.18 10.97 10.62
CA LEU A 204 -25.63 10.83 10.62
C LEU A 204 -26.27 12.22 10.57
N ASN A 205 -27.12 12.45 9.57
CA ASN A 205 -27.94 13.65 9.38
C ASN A 205 -27.15 14.97 9.38
N GLY A 206 -25.85 14.94 9.09
CA GLY A 206 -25.01 16.14 9.09
C GLY A 206 -24.77 16.72 10.48
N SER A 207 -25.21 16.08 11.56
CA SER A 207 -25.08 16.58 12.95
C SER A 207 -24.21 15.68 13.80
N PHE A 208 -24.29 14.36 13.59
CA PHE A 208 -23.62 13.39 14.41
C PHE A 208 -22.40 12.86 13.67
N LEU A 209 -21.21 13.27 14.15
CA LEU A 209 -19.94 12.87 13.57
C LEU A 209 -19.24 11.93 14.54
N ALA A 210 -18.94 10.72 14.07
CA ALA A 210 -18.29 9.71 14.88
C ALA A 210 -17.24 8.94 14.10
N LEU A 211 -16.26 8.43 14.83
CA LEU A 211 -15.38 7.37 14.39
C LEU A 211 -16.09 6.04 14.68
N ASP A 212 -16.37 5.29 13.64
CA ASP A 212 -16.84 3.91 13.75
C ASP A 212 -15.63 3.00 14.00
N VAL A 213 -15.69 2.24 15.08
CA VAL A 213 -14.60 1.40 15.56
C VAL A 213 -15.08 -0.05 15.61
N GLU A 214 -14.48 -0.88 14.77
CA GLU A 214 -14.62 -2.33 14.81
C GLU A 214 -13.38 -2.95 15.43
N ILE A 215 -13.54 -3.93 16.31
CA ILE A 215 -12.43 -4.72 16.83
C ILE A 215 -12.74 -6.20 16.74
N ALA A 216 -11.84 -6.94 16.11
CA ALA A 216 -11.79 -8.39 16.12
C ALA A 216 -10.66 -8.83 17.07
N HIS A 217 -11.00 -9.06 18.35
CA HIS A 217 -10.03 -9.47 19.36
C HIS A 217 -10.74 -10.15 20.54
N LYS A 218 -10.39 -11.40 20.85
CA LYS A 218 -11.09 -12.20 21.90
C LYS A 218 -11.08 -11.53 23.27
N ASP A 219 -9.92 -11.00 23.64
CA ASP A 219 -9.70 -10.48 24.99
C ASP A 219 -10.08 -9.02 25.20
N ILE A 220 -10.33 -8.26 24.13
CA ILE A 220 -10.56 -6.81 24.21
C ILE A 220 -11.96 -6.51 23.71
N ASN A 221 -12.72 -5.75 24.51
CA ASN A 221 -14.02 -5.23 24.12
C ASN A 221 -13.94 -3.69 24.08
N ILE A 222 -14.92 -3.06 23.44
CA ILE A 222 -15.06 -1.60 23.35
C ILE A 222 -16.44 -1.16 23.85
N ALA A 223 -16.66 -1.07 25.17
CA ALA A 223 -17.91 -0.51 25.73
C ALA A 223 -17.71 0.82 26.41
N LYS A 224 -18.82 1.37 26.91
CA LYS A 224 -18.86 2.52 27.79
C LYS A 224 -17.77 2.47 28.86
N GLY A 225 -16.92 3.50 28.88
CA GLY A 225 -15.80 3.65 29.81
C GLY A 225 -14.49 2.98 29.38
N ASP A 226 -14.52 2.11 28.37
CA ASP A 226 -13.31 1.71 27.64
C ASP A 226 -12.85 2.89 26.76
N TYR A 227 -11.60 2.90 26.30
CA TYR A 227 -11.07 4.05 25.56
C TYR A 227 -9.93 3.69 24.60
N LEU A 228 -9.70 4.58 23.64
CA LEU A 228 -8.58 4.55 22.72
C LEU A 228 -7.57 5.64 23.08
N ILE A 229 -6.29 5.37 22.86
CA ILE A 229 -5.24 6.39 22.82
C ILE A 229 -4.57 6.32 21.45
N PHE A 230 -4.70 7.40 20.69
CA PHE A 230 -4.06 7.60 19.40
C PHE A 230 -2.69 8.24 19.62
N LEU A 231 -1.62 7.65 19.07
CA LEU A 231 -0.26 8.19 19.11
C LEU A 231 0.16 8.62 17.71
N PHE A 232 0.54 9.88 17.56
CA PHE A 232 0.93 10.49 16.29
C PHE A 232 2.45 10.65 16.16
N GLU A 233 2.95 10.86 14.94
CA GLU A 233 4.39 10.96 14.64
C GLU A 233 5.05 12.17 15.31
N ASN A 234 4.28 13.23 15.54
CA ASN A 234 4.70 14.42 16.26
C ASN A 234 4.76 14.23 17.79
N GLY A 235 4.47 13.02 18.29
CA GLY A 235 4.45 12.68 19.72
C GLY A 235 3.15 13.01 20.44
N ASN A 236 2.19 13.66 19.78
CA ASN A 236 0.88 13.96 20.36
C ASN A 236 0.12 12.67 20.68
N LYS A 237 -0.64 12.72 21.77
CA LYS A 237 -1.49 11.62 22.22
C LYS A 237 -2.89 12.12 22.47
N VAL A 238 -3.86 11.58 21.74
CA VAL A 238 -5.27 11.94 21.90
C VAL A 238 -6.01 10.75 22.49
N LYS A 239 -6.76 10.98 23.58
CA LYS A 239 -7.55 9.95 24.26
C LYS A 239 -9.03 10.15 23.93
N ALA A 240 -9.67 9.13 23.36
CA ALA A 240 -11.10 9.12 23.08
C ALA A 240 -11.79 8.00 23.88
N THR A 241 -12.85 8.32 24.61
CA THR A 241 -13.55 7.38 25.50
C THR A 241 -14.89 6.99 24.89
N PHE A 242 -15.22 5.69 24.92
CA PHE A 242 -16.52 5.24 24.46
C PHE A 242 -17.61 5.63 25.46
N GLU A 243 -18.64 6.33 25.00
CA GLU A 243 -19.77 6.76 25.83
C GLU A 243 -20.95 5.78 25.79
N ARG A 244 -20.98 4.92 24.76
CA ARG A 244 -22.06 3.99 24.47
C ARG A 244 -21.71 2.56 24.84
N SER A 245 -22.71 1.76 25.15
CA SER A 245 -22.56 0.32 25.32
C SER A 245 -22.06 -0.33 24.02
N THR A 246 -21.27 -1.41 24.13
CA THR A 246 -20.79 -2.15 22.95
C THR A 246 -21.95 -2.79 22.20
N ILE A 247 -21.87 -2.80 20.88
CA ILE A 247 -22.62 -3.74 20.05
C ILE A 247 -21.75 -4.98 19.90
N LYS A 248 -22.07 -6.03 20.67
CA LYS A 248 -21.39 -7.32 20.57
C LYS A 248 -22.01 -8.09 19.41
N LEU A 249 -21.26 -8.27 18.32
CA LEU A 249 -21.71 -9.12 17.20
C LEU A 249 -21.45 -10.58 17.52
N THR A 250 -20.25 -10.88 18.02
CA THR A 250 -19.83 -12.23 18.46
C THR A 250 -18.85 -12.13 19.64
N ASP A 251 -18.29 -13.25 20.09
CA ASP A 251 -17.24 -13.24 21.11
C ASP A 251 -15.96 -12.51 20.67
N TRP A 252 -15.71 -12.46 19.37
CA TRP A 252 -14.50 -11.88 18.80
C TRP A 252 -14.71 -10.48 18.24
N PHE A 253 -15.90 -10.22 17.69
CA PHE A 253 -16.20 -9.02 16.93
C PHE A 253 -17.10 -8.08 17.74
N HIS A 254 -16.60 -6.87 17.97
CA HIS A 254 -17.26 -5.81 18.71
C HIS A 254 -17.22 -4.53 17.88
N ASN A 255 -18.32 -3.78 17.89
CA ASN A 255 -18.39 -2.46 17.26
C ASN A 255 -18.84 -1.42 18.30
N ASN A 256 -18.28 -0.21 18.21
CA ASN A 256 -18.79 0.95 18.92
C ASN A 256 -18.41 2.26 18.20
N LEU A 257 -19.14 3.33 18.53
CA LEU A 257 -18.92 4.66 17.98
C LEU A 257 -18.21 5.56 19.00
N LEU A 258 -17.18 6.27 18.56
CA LEU A 258 -16.56 7.38 19.30
C LEU A 258 -17.00 8.70 18.68
N LEU A 259 -17.52 9.62 19.49
CA LEU A 259 -17.74 10.98 19.03
C LEU A 259 -16.41 11.58 18.59
N LEU A 260 -16.41 12.21 17.41
CA LEU A 260 -15.22 12.88 16.91
C LEU A 260 -15.04 14.19 17.66
N ASP A 261 -13.96 14.27 18.42
CA ASP A 261 -13.50 15.52 19.00
C ASP A 261 -12.60 16.27 18.01
N LYS A 262 -12.57 17.61 18.13
CA LYS A 262 -11.79 18.49 17.24
C LYS A 262 -10.30 18.17 17.25
N GLU A 263 -9.75 17.82 18.41
CA GLU A 263 -8.33 17.55 18.57
C GLU A 263 -7.93 16.28 17.81
N LEU A 264 -8.72 15.21 17.92
CA LEU A 264 -8.55 13.95 17.22
C LEU A 264 -8.63 14.16 15.72
N VAL A 265 -9.67 14.84 15.24
CA VAL A 265 -9.84 15.11 13.81
C VAL A 265 -8.68 15.94 13.25
N LYS A 266 -8.27 17.00 13.96
CA LYS A 266 -7.11 17.82 13.57
C LYS A 266 -5.84 16.98 13.48
N ASN A 267 -5.54 16.16 14.49
CA ASN A 267 -4.32 15.34 14.47
C ASN A 267 -4.39 14.28 13.35
N LEU A 268 -5.53 13.59 13.17
CA LEU A 268 -5.73 12.62 12.08
C LEU A 268 -5.55 13.26 10.70
N ALA A 269 -5.98 14.51 10.52
CA ALA A 269 -5.85 15.23 9.24
C ALA A 269 -4.45 15.80 8.99
N THR A 270 -3.67 16.11 10.03
CA THR A 270 -2.41 16.88 9.90
C THR A 270 -1.15 16.11 10.26
N SER A 271 -1.26 14.98 10.94
CA SER A 271 -0.14 14.17 11.40
C SER A 271 -0.42 12.69 11.19
N LEU A 272 0.62 11.91 10.92
CA LEU A 272 0.44 10.47 10.74
C LEU A 272 0.21 9.75 12.06
N LEU A 273 -0.82 8.91 12.06
CA LEU A 273 -1.10 7.99 13.15
C LEU A 273 -0.03 6.88 13.17
N ILE A 274 0.69 6.75 14.28
CA ILE A 274 1.69 5.69 14.45
C ILE A 274 1.03 4.43 14.97
N LYS A 275 0.30 4.54 16.09
CA LYS A 275 -0.32 3.41 16.79
C LYS A 275 -1.60 3.83 17.50
N VAL A 276 -2.46 2.84 17.77
CA VAL A 276 -3.64 2.99 18.62
C VAL A 276 -3.56 2.00 19.76
N LYS A 277 -3.60 2.48 21.00
CA LYS A 277 -3.77 1.63 22.18
C LYS A 277 -5.25 1.52 22.49
N VAL A 278 -5.79 0.30 22.46
CA VAL A 278 -7.16 0.01 22.92
C VAL A 278 -7.08 -0.45 24.36
N VAL A 279 -7.81 0.21 25.26
CA VAL A 279 -7.85 -0.14 26.68
C VAL A 279 -9.25 -0.55 27.07
N SER A 280 -9.39 -1.81 27.50
CA SER A 280 -10.60 -2.29 28.16
C SER A 280 -10.45 -2.11 29.66
N ASN A 281 -11.03 -1.04 30.19
CA ASN A 281 -10.91 -0.69 31.60
C ASN A 281 -11.55 -1.77 32.49
N ARG A 282 -12.72 -2.28 32.05
CA ARG A 282 -13.48 -3.32 32.78
C ARG A 282 -12.75 -4.64 32.88
N LYS A 283 -11.97 -5.00 31.85
CA LYS A 283 -11.15 -6.22 31.85
C LYS A 283 -9.74 -5.98 32.39
N SER A 284 -9.37 -4.73 32.67
CA SER A 284 -8.01 -4.32 33.04
C SER A 284 -6.95 -4.83 32.04
N LYS A 285 -7.28 -4.81 30.74
CA LYS A 285 -6.41 -5.26 29.64
C LYS A 285 -6.23 -4.14 28.62
N PHE A 286 -5.13 -4.19 27.88
CA PHE A 286 -4.93 -3.35 26.72
C PHE A 286 -4.27 -4.16 25.60
N THR A 287 -4.43 -3.67 24.38
CA THR A 287 -3.64 -4.12 23.23
C THR A 287 -3.24 -2.90 22.39
N ILE A 288 -2.22 -3.05 21.57
CA ILE A 288 -1.69 -1.96 20.73
C ILE A 288 -1.80 -2.41 19.28
N PHE A 289 -2.44 -1.58 18.47
CA PHE A 289 -2.59 -1.76 17.03
C PHE A 289 -1.73 -0.75 16.26
N GLY A 290 -1.27 -1.14 15.07
CA GLY A 290 -0.57 -0.26 14.14
C GLY A 290 -0.76 -0.72 12.69
N PHE A 291 -0.14 -0.02 11.74
CA PHE A 291 -0.16 -0.38 10.32
C PHE A 291 0.89 -1.45 9.97
N GLU A 292 1.11 -2.38 10.89
CA GLU A 292 2.08 -3.47 10.76
C GLU A 292 1.61 -4.46 9.68
N ILE A 293 2.54 -4.92 8.85
CA ILE A 293 2.27 -5.87 7.78
C ILE A 293 2.74 -7.24 8.23
N ASN A 294 1.78 -8.11 8.52
CA ASN A 294 2.09 -9.50 8.82
C ASN A 294 2.15 -10.31 7.51
N PRO A 295 3.31 -10.85 7.12
CA PRO A 295 3.46 -11.64 5.89
C PRO A 295 2.67 -12.96 5.89
N SER A 296 2.16 -13.39 7.05
CA SER A 296 1.32 -14.58 7.23
C SER A 296 -0.15 -14.31 6.93
N VAL A 297 -0.59 -13.05 6.96
CA VAL A 297 -1.98 -12.68 6.68
C VAL A 297 -2.18 -12.63 5.17
N SER A 298 -3.28 -13.20 4.68
CA SER A 298 -3.65 -13.17 3.27
C SER A 298 -3.70 -11.73 2.74
N TYR A 299 -2.89 -11.46 1.71
CA TYR A 299 -2.85 -10.18 0.98
C TYR A 299 -4.23 -9.71 0.52
N ARG A 300 -5.19 -10.62 0.36
CA ARG A 300 -6.56 -10.32 -0.08
C ARG A 300 -7.34 -9.41 0.87
N THR A 301 -6.82 -9.13 2.07
CA THR A 301 -7.48 -8.27 3.07
C THR A 301 -6.68 -7.02 3.44
N MET A 302 -5.52 -6.78 2.83
CA MET A 302 -4.70 -5.60 3.13
C MET A 302 -4.95 -4.48 2.15
N GLN A 303 -5.47 -3.37 2.67
CA GLN A 303 -5.76 -2.13 1.91
C GLN A 303 -4.51 -1.32 1.59
N TYR A 304 -3.37 -1.70 2.17
CA TYR A 304 -2.10 -1.04 2.00
C TYR A 304 -0.99 -2.09 2.08
N SER A 305 0.05 -1.89 1.26
CA SER A 305 1.22 -2.77 1.19
C SER A 305 2.42 -2.24 1.98
N LYS A 306 2.31 -1.05 2.57
CA LYS A 306 3.32 -0.43 3.45
C LYS A 306 2.65 0.28 4.61
N THR A 307 3.31 0.29 5.78
CA THR A 307 2.85 1.02 6.97
C THR A 307 2.55 2.48 6.63
N ARG A 308 3.46 3.15 5.91
CA ARG A 308 3.31 4.54 5.49
C ARG A 308 2.03 4.78 4.67
N TYR A 309 1.69 3.87 3.75
CA TYR A 309 0.49 4.00 2.93
C TYR A 309 -0.79 3.84 3.75
N GLY A 310 -0.80 2.94 4.73
CA GLY A 310 -1.94 2.83 5.66
C GLY A 310 -2.15 4.12 6.46
N GLN A 311 -1.06 4.74 6.92
CA GLN A 311 -1.11 6.01 7.66
C GLN A 311 -1.64 7.14 6.79
N GLU A 312 -1.13 7.27 5.57
CA GLU A 312 -1.53 8.31 4.62
C GLU A 312 -2.95 8.08 4.09
N LEU A 313 -3.40 6.83 3.98
CA LEU A 313 -4.78 6.48 3.63
C LEU A 313 -5.75 6.92 4.73
N LEU A 314 -5.45 6.63 6.00
CA LEU A 314 -6.29 7.11 7.10
C LEU A 314 -6.35 8.64 7.15
N GLN A 315 -5.23 9.32 6.96
CA GLN A 315 -5.19 10.78 6.88
C GLN A 315 -6.05 11.29 5.72
N TYR A 316 -5.95 10.67 4.54
CA TYR A 316 -6.78 11.01 3.39
C TYR A 316 -8.27 10.78 3.64
N MET A 317 -8.65 9.63 4.21
CA MET A 317 -10.04 9.34 4.61
C MET A 317 -10.57 10.46 5.52
N THR A 318 -9.77 10.88 6.50
CA THR A 318 -10.11 11.97 7.42
C THR A 318 -10.39 13.26 6.65
N ILE A 319 -9.47 13.67 5.76
CA ILE A 319 -9.63 14.90 4.96
C ILE A 319 -10.85 14.82 4.04
N LEU A 320 -11.08 13.68 3.38
CA LEU A 320 -12.21 13.47 2.49
C LEU A 320 -13.54 13.58 3.24
N PHE A 321 -13.62 12.98 4.43
CA PHE A 321 -14.79 13.05 5.31
C PHE A 321 -15.08 14.48 5.78
N ILE A 322 -14.06 15.21 6.24
CA ILE A 322 -14.19 16.62 6.65
C ILE A 322 -14.68 17.47 5.49
N ASN A 323 -14.06 17.34 4.30
CA ASN A 323 -14.43 18.12 3.13
C ASN A 323 -15.87 17.86 2.70
N TYR A 324 -16.29 16.59 2.68
CA TYR A 324 -17.67 16.23 2.40
C TYR A 324 -18.62 16.93 3.38
N HIS A 325 -18.33 16.84 4.68
CA HIS A 325 -19.15 17.46 5.72
C HIS A 325 -19.27 18.98 5.52
N LYS A 326 -18.16 19.67 5.28
CA LYS A 326 -18.11 21.13 5.05
C LYS A 326 -18.89 21.54 3.81
N THR A 327 -18.75 20.83 2.70
CA THR A 327 -19.44 21.18 1.45
C THR A 327 -20.95 20.93 1.53
N LYS A 328 -21.39 19.90 2.28
CA LYS A 328 -22.81 19.53 2.36
C LYS A 328 -23.55 20.15 3.55
N ASN A 329 -22.84 20.66 4.56
CA ASN A 329 -23.41 21.33 5.74
C ASN A 329 -22.68 22.65 6.05
N PRO A 330 -22.72 23.65 5.13
CA PRO A 330 -21.97 24.90 5.29
C PRO A 330 -22.41 25.74 6.52
N GLU A 331 -23.59 25.49 7.07
CA GLU A 331 -24.07 26.20 8.27
C GLU A 331 -23.52 25.61 9.58
N ARG A 332 -22.76 24.49 9.52
CA ARG A 332 -22.26 23.75 10.69
C ARG A 332 -20.74 23.62 10.74
N HIS A 333 -20.01 24.58 10.18
CA HIS A 333 -18.54 24.59 10.12
C HIS A 333 -17.86 24.45 11.50
N ASP A 334 -18.49 24.98 12.55
CA ASP A 334 -17.91 25.10 13.89
C ASP A 334 -17.57 23.77 14.56
N CYS A 335 -18.11 22.63 14.13
CA CYS A 335 -17.89 21.35 14.82
C CYS A 335 -16.53 20.70 14.51
N LEU A 336 -15.86 21.08 13.41
CA LEU A 336 -14.60 20.46 12.96
C LEU A 336 -13.45 21.45 12.69
N ASP A 337 -13.67 22.75 12.87
CA ASP A 337 -12.66 23.82 12.72
C ASP A 337 -11.78 24.03 13.97
#